data_AF-A0A6A6NWG1-F1
#
_entry.id   AF-A0A6A6NWG1-F1
#
_cell.length_a   1.000
_cell.length_b   1.000
_cell.length_c   1.000
_cell.angle_alpha   90.00
_cell.angle_beta   90.00
_cell.angle_gamma   90.00
#
_symmetry.space_group_name_H-M   'P 1'
#
loop_
_entity.id
_entity.type
_entity.pdbx_description
1 polymer ?
#
loop_
_entity_poly.entity_id
_entity_poly.type
_entity_poly.pdbx_seq_one_letter_code
_entity_poly.pdbx_strand_id
1 'polypeptide(L)'
;CIRDYFKFCTKDASAMPPRCCYGVVIKLHQVGGWLEEDERERFKVRWQEWAEKDPAYCPEKRCSVFLPRASSSVGSTATSIIPPGDVTLACPSCTTAVCALCRRTAHPSSPCPTTDPEEDAMVAQLAAWGYRRCPRCRMGLRRMYGCSHMMCRCGAHFCWGCLKPINVCSGVC
;
A
#
# COMPACT_ATOMS: atom_id res chain seq x y z
N CYS A 1 -25.25 -4.08 11.70
CA CYS A 1 -24.66 -2.72 11.82
C CYS A 1 -23.14 -2.73 12.02
N ILE A 2 -22.60 -3.11 13.19
CA ILE A 2 -21.14 -3.00 13.44
C ILE A 2 -20.31 -4.01 12.62
N ARG A 3 -20.79 -5.25 12.48
CA ARG A 3 -20.20 -6.26 11.58
C ARG A 3 -20.16 -5.75 10.13
N ASP A 4 -21.26 -5.19 9.63
CA ASP A 4 -21.36 -4.66 8.26
C ASP A 4 -20.45 -3.46 8.04
N TYR A 5 -20.29 -2.59 9.05
CA TYR A 5 -19.35 -1.49 8.99
C TYR A 5 -17.90 -1.98 8.85
N PHE A 6 -17.50 -3.00 9.61
CA PHE A 6 -16.17 -3.60 9.48
C PHE A 6 -15.98 -4.28 8.12
N LYS A 7 -17.01 -4.95 7.59
CA LYS A 7 -17.01 -5.49 6.21
C LYS A 7 -16.92 -4.41 5.14
N PHE A 8 -17.56 -3.27 5.35
CA PHE A 8 -17.48 -2.14 4.44
C PHE A 8 -16.07 -1.54 4.47
N CYS A 9 -15.49 -1.42 5.66
CA CYS A 9 -14.12 -0.94 5.83
C CYS A 9 -13.16 -1.77 4.98
N THR A 10 -13.29 -3.11 4.87
CA THR A 10 -12.41 -3.95 4.02
C THR A 10 -12.56 -3.76 2.51
N LYS A 11 -13.53 -2.97 2.06
CA LYS A 11 -13.77 -2.64 0.65
C LYS A 11 -13.39 -1.20 0.30
N ASP A 12 -13.43 -0.29 1.28
CA ASP A 12 -13.16 1.13 1.07
C ASP A 12 -12.01 1.63 1.95
N ALA A 13 -10.88 1.93 1.31
CA ALA A 13 -9.68 2.43 1.99
C ALA A 13 -9.90 3.78 2.71
N SER A 14 -10.88 4.59 2.29
CA SER A 14 -11.20 5.86 2.95
C SER A 14 -11.94 5.68 4.27
N ALA A 15 -12.61 4.54 4.46
CA ALA A 15 -13.27 4.16 5.70
C ALA A 15 -12.30 3.55 6.72
N MET A 16 -11.01 3.44 6.36
CA MET A 16 -9.98 2.87 7.22
C MET A 16 -9.02 3.92 7.80
N PRO A 17 -8.65 3.79 9.08
CA PRO A 17 -9.15 2.83 10.07
C PRO A 17 -10.62 3.08 10.44
N PRO A 18 -11.39 2.08 10.91
CA PRO A 18 -12.77 2.27 11.34
C PRO A 18 -12.77 3.20 12.55
N ARG A 19 -13.58 4.25 12.48
CA ARG A 19 -13.68 5.27 13.53
C ARG A 19 -15.10 5.37 14.03
N CYS A 20 -15.23 5.58 15.33
CA CYS A 20 -16.46 6.03 15.95
C CYS A 20 -16.48 7.57 15.99
N CYS A 21 -17.44 8.14 16.71
CA CYS A 21 -17.55 9.56 16.97
C CYS A 21 -16.20 10.16 17.42
N TYR A 22 -15.93 11.39 16.99
CA TYR A 22 -14.73 12.16 17.35
C TYR A 22 -13.39 11.54 16.88
N GLY A 23 -13.44 10.62 15.91
CA GLY A 23 -12.24 10.05 15.31
C GLY A 23 -11.58 8.94 16.12
N VAL A 24 -12.26 8.44 17.17
CA VAL A 24 -11.78 7.32 17.99
C VAL A 24 -11.73 6.05 17.15
N VAL A 25 -10.56 5.44 17.03
CA VAL A 25 -10.37 4.20 16.28
C VAL A 25 -10.99 3.02 17.03
N ILE A 26 -11.90 2.30 16.38
CA ILE A 26 -12.51 1.08 16.91
C ILE A 26 -11.54 -0.07 16.68
N LYS A 27 -11.10 -0.74 17.75
CA LYS A 27 -10.13 -1.83 17.68
C LYS A 27 -10.83 -3.16 17.41
N LEU A 28 -10.20 -4.04 16.63
CA LEU A 28 -10.76 -5.35 16.27
C LEU A 28 -11.16 -6.19 17.49
N HIS A 29 -10.38 -6.15 18.58
CA HIS A 29 -10.69 -6.92 19.80
C HIS A 29 -12.02 -6.50 20.46
N GLN A 30 -12.44 -5.25 20.30
CA GLN A 30 -13.70 -4.73 20.86
C GLN A 30 -14.92 -5.29 20.14
N VAL A 31 -14.76 -5.71 18.89
CA VAL A 31 -15.84 -6.21 18.02
C VAL A 31 -15.65 -7.67 17.62
N GLY A 32 -14.59 -8.32 18.09
CA GLY A 32 -14.15 -9.63 17.60
C GLY A 32 -15.19 -10.74 17.76
N GLY A 33 -16.02 -10.67 18.81
CA GLY A 33 -17.13 -11.62 19.03
C GLY A 33 -18.29 -11.48 18.04
N TRP A 34 -18.36 -10.39 17.27
CA TRP A 34 -19.42 -10.11 16.30
C TRP A 34 -19.02 -10.39 14.85
N LEU A 35 -17.77 -10.80 14.63
CA LEU A 35 -17.20 -11.11 13.32
C LEU A 35 -16.90 -12.61 13.27
N GLU A 36 -17.21 -13.24 12.15
CA GLU A 36 -16.77 -14.61 11.88
C GLU A 36 -15.25 -14.67 11.69
N GLU A 37 -14.66 -15.87 11.77
CA GLU A 37 -13.20 -16.03 11.72
C GLU A 37 -12.59 -15.52 10.42
N ASP A 38 -13.19 -15.87 9.28
CA ASP A 38 -12.77 -15.40 7.96
C ASP A 38 -12.90 -13.88 7.83
N GLU A 39 -13.92 -13.27 8.44
CA GLU A 39 -14.15 -11.84 8.43
C GLU A 39 -13.06 -11.10 9.23
N ARG A 40 -12.68 -11.64 10.39
CA ARG A 40 -11.60 -11.09 11.21
C ARG A 40 -10.26 -11.19 10.48
N GLU A 41 -9.97 -12.30 9.83
CA GLU A 41 -8.73 -12.48 9.08
C GLU A 41 -8.64 -11.55 7.88
N ARG A 42 -9.70 -11.48 7.06
CA ARG A 42 -9.78 -10.52 5.94
C ARG A 42 -9.60 -9.08 6.43
N PHE A 43 -10.20 -8.73 7.57
CA PHE A 43 -10.04 -7.41 8.15
C PHE A 43 -8.59 -7.14 8.57
N LYS A 44 -7.90 -8.10 9.21
CA LYS A 44 -6.49 -7.96 9.60
C LYS A 44 -5.60 -7.73 8.37
N VAL A 45 -5.80 -8.50 7.31
CA VAL A 45 -5.03 -8.37 6.05
C VAL A 45 -5.24 -7.00 5.42
N ARG A 46 -6.50 -6.55 5.27
CA ARG A 46 -6.80 -5.22 4.70
C ARG A 46 -6.30 -4.07 5.56
N TRP A 47 -6.38 -4.21 6.88
CA TRP A 47 -5.81 -3.23 7.79
C TRP A 47 -4.31 -3.07 7.56
N GLN A 48 -3.57 -4.19 7.47
CA GLN A 48 -2.12 -4.15 7.21
C GLN A 48 -1.80 -3.53 5.86
N GLU A 49 -2.52 -3.92 4.80
CA GLU A 49 -2.37 -3.38 3.44
C GLU A 49 -2.48 -1.85 3.41
N TRP A 50 -3.51 -1.30 4.06
CA TRP A 50 -3.75 0.15 4.04
C TRP A 50 -2.97 0.93 5.09
N ALA A 51 -2.49 0.27 6.15
CA ALA A 51 -1.58 0.87 7.10
C ALA A 51 -0.16 1.00 6.53
N GLU A 52 0.25 0.08 5.65
CA GLU A 52 1.55 0.08 5.00
C GLU A 52 1.70 1.26 4.04
N LYS A 53 2.86 1.92 4.06
CA LYS A 53 3.11 3.09 3.20
C LYS A 53 3.21 2.68 1.74
N ASP A 54 3.90 1.58 1.48
CA ASP A 54 4.11 1.01 0.16
C ASP A 54 3.75 -0.48 0.21
N PRO A 55 2.46 -0.84 0.10
CA PRO A 55 2.02 -2.22 0.12
C PRO A 55 2.55 -2.98 -1.11
N ALA A 56 3.02 -4.20 -0.91
CA ALA A 56 3.43 -5.08 -1.99
C ALA A 56 2.25 -5.95 -2.43
N TYR A 57 2.14 -6.20 -3.73
CA TYR A 57 1.12 -7.07 -4.30
C TYR A 57 1.77 -8.13 -5.17
N CYS A 58 1.08 -9.24 -5.36
CA CYS A 58 1.53 -10.26 -6.29
C CYS A 58 1.64 -9.68 -7.71
N PRO A 59 2.80 -9.82 -8.39
CA PRO A 59 3.01 -9.32 -9.74
C PRO A 59 2.19 -10.08 -10.79
N GLU A 60 1.67 -11.26 -10.44
CA GLU A 60 0.77 -12.02 -11.31
C GLU A 60 -0.53 -11.24 -11.51
N LYS A 61 -0.79 -10.83 -12.76
CA LYS A 61 -1.87 -9.89 -13.13
C LYS A 61 -3.25 -10.36 -12.67
N ARG A 62 -3.48 -11.68 -12.67
CA ARG A 62 -4.76 -12.28 -12.25
C ARG A 62 -4.89 -12.46 -10.73
N CYS A 63 -3.78 -12.41 -9.99
CA CYS A 63 -3.78 -12.62 -8.54
C CYS A 63 -3.89 -11.28 -7.80
N SER A 64 -2.91 -10.39 -7.96
CA SER A 64 -2.85 -9.08 -7.30
C SER A 64 -3.12 -9.10 -5.77
N VAL A 65 -2.95 -10.26 -5.12
CA VAL A 65 -3.16 -10.41 -3.67
C VAL A 65 -2.09 -9.61 -2.92
N PHE A 66 -2.48 -8.91 -1.87
CA PHE A 66 -1.56 -8.21 -0.98
C PHE A 66 -0.57 -9.20 -0.36
N LEU A 67 0.71 -8.85 -0.41
CA LEU A 67 1.81 -9.59 0.19
C LEU A 67 2.21 -8.84 1.46
N PRO A 68 1.78 -9.30 2.65
CA PRO A 68 2.23 -8.71 3.89
C PRO A 68 3.75 -8.71 3.89
N ARG A 69 4.36 -7.58 4.21
CA ARG A 69 5.79 -7.57 4.52
C ARG A 69 5.95 -8.51 5.70
N ALA A 70 6.51 -9.70 5.47
CA ALA A 70 6.93 -10.57 6.54
C ALA A 70 7.80 -9.69 7.44
N SER A 71 7.30 -9.39 8.62
CA SER A 71 7.97 -8.58 9.63
C SER A 71 9.33 -9.22 9.88
N SER A 72 10.37 -8.69 9.24
CA SER A 72 11.76 -8.84 9.64
C SER A 72 12.21 -10.27 10.00
N SER A 73 11.71 -11.31 9.35
CA SER A 73 12.27 -12.67 9.46
C SER A 73 13.35 -12.95 8.41
N VAL A 74 13.60 -12.00 7.52
CA VAL A 74 14.98 -11.72 7.11
C VAL A 74 15.47 -10.68 8.10
N GLY A 75 15.99 -11.17 9.22
CA GLY A 75 16.79 -10.33 10.09
C GLY A 75 17.84 -9.65 9.21
N SER A 76 18.09 -8.37 9.47
CA SER A 76 19.35 -7.72 9.14
C SER A 76 20.51 -8.35 9.91
N THR A 77 20.60 -9.69 9.96
CA THR A 77 21.87 -10.40 10.13
C THR A 77 22.45 -10.51 8.73
N ALA A 78 23.03 -9.39 8.30
CA ALA A 78 23.91 -9.28 7.16
C ALA A 78 25.22 -10.06 7.43
N THR A 79 25.08 -11.37 7.59
CA THR A 79 26.17 -12.35 7.60
C THR A 79 25.67 -13.62 6.94
N SER A 80 25.18 -13.53 5.70
CA SER A 80 25.03 -14.72 4.88
C SER A 80 25.21 -14.39 3.42
N ILE A 81 26.02 -15.22 2.78
CA ILE A 81 26.58 -15.17 1.44
C ILE A 81 25.45 -15.48 0.43
N ILE A 82 24.36 -14.70 0.49
CA ILE A 82 23.20 -14.91 -0.37
C ILE A 82 23.24 -13.83 -1.45
N PRO A 83 23.36 -14.20 -2.74
CA PRO A 83 23.32 -13.27 -3.85
C PRO A 83 22.07 -12.36 -3.77
N PRO A 84 22.15 -11.09 -4.22
CA PRO A 84 21.06 -10.11 -4.15
C PRO A 84 19.79 -10.42 -5.00
N GLY A 85 19.57 -11.69 -5.39
CA GLY A 85 18.38 -12.18 -6.09
C GLY A 85 17.65 -13.34 -5.41
N ASP A 86 18.17 -13.89 -4.30
CA ASP A 86 17.65 -15.16 -3.75
C ASP A 86 16.62 -14.99 -2.61
N VAL A 87 16.39 -13.77 -2.14
CA VAL A 87 15.32 -13.51 -1.16
C VAL A 87 13.98 -13.47 -1.89
N THR A 88 13.28 -14.61 -1.90
CA THR A 88 12.00 -14.79 -2.56
C THR A 88 10.87 -15.05 -1.55
N LEU A 89 9.69 -14.54 -1.87
CA LEU A 89 8.44 -14.77 -1.14
C LEU A 89 7.48 -15.51 -2.08
N ALA A 90 6.89 -16.60 -1.62
CA ALA A 90 5.82 -17.27 -2.35
C ALA A 90 4.48 -16.55 -2.09
N CYS A 91 3.74 -16.25 -3.16
CA CYS A 91 2.39 -15.73 -3.02
C CYS A 91 1.47 -16.76 -2.36
N PRO A 92 0.75 -16.43 -1.28
CA PRO A 92 -0.10 -17.40 -0.57
C PRO A 92 -1.31 -17.86 -1.39
N SER A 93 -1.69 -17.12 -2.45
CA SER A 93 -2.87 -17.44 -3.26
C SER A 93 -2.55 -18.17 -4.56
N CYS A 94 -1.46 -17.82 -5.24
CA CYS A 94 -1.14 -18.37 -6.57
C CYS A 94 0.26 -18.97 -6.66
N THR A 95 0.96 -19.09 -5.52
CA THR A 95 2.31 -19.65 -5.36
C THR A 95 3.43 -19.02 -6.21
N THR A 96 3.12 -17.99 -7.01
CA THR A 96 4.10 -17.20 -7.75
C THR A 96 5.21 -16.71 -6.81
N ALA A 97 6.46 -17.01 -7.17
CA ALA A 97 7.63 -16.53 -6.46
C ALA A 97 7.87 -15.05 -6.79
N VAL A 98 8.05 -14.24 -5.75
CA VAL A 98 8.20 -12.78 -5.81
C VAL A 98 9.52 -12.40 -5.17
N CYS A 99 10.32 -11.54 -5.79
CA CYS A 99 11.51 -11.00 -5.17
C CYS A 99 11.11 -10.09 -3.99
N ALA A 100 11.61 -10.36 -2.78
CA ALA A 100 11.27 -9.57 -1.60
C ALA A 100 11.85 -8.14 -1.64
N LEU A 101 12.85 -7.90 -2.50
CA LEU A 101 13.53 -6.61 -2.64
C LEU A 101 12.82 -5.70 -3.64
N CYS A 102 12.70 -6.14 -4.90
CA CYS A 102 12.09 -5.34 -5.97
C CYS A 102 10.59 -5.58 -6.15
N ARG A 103 10.02 -6.61 -5.51
CA ARG A 103 8.59 -6.98 -5.54
C ARG A 103 8.06 -7.42 -6.90
N ARG A 104 8.95 -7.70 -7.84
CA ARG A 104 8.63 -8.31 -9.14
C ARG A 104 8.68 -9.82 -9.03
N THR A 105 8.37 -10.51 -10.14
CA THR A 105 8.58 -11.95 -10.25
C THR A 105 10.00 -12.31 -9.84
N ALA A 106 10.16 -13.40 -9.07
CA ALA A 106 11.46 -13.86 -8.63
C ALA A 106 12.41 -14.01 -9.82
N HIS A 107 13.62 -13.52 -9.64
CA HIS A 107 14.64 -13.49 -10.67
C HIS A 107 15.94 -14.07 -10.08
N PRO A 108 15.97 -15.40 -9.85
CA PRO A 108 17.13 -16.06 -9.27
C PRO A 108 18.32 -15.79 -10.19
N SER A 109 19.50 -15.51 -9.62
CA SER A 109 20.75 -15.20 -10.33
C SER A 109 20.85 -13.87 -11.09
N SER A 110 19.82 -13.02 -11.11
CA SER A 110 19.95 -11.64 -11.63
C SER A 110 19.78 -10.59 -10.52
N PRO A 111 20.54 -9.48 -10.56
CA PRO A 111 20.35 -8.39 -9.62
C PRO A 111 18.99 -7.72 -9.85
N CYS A 112 18.44 -7.13 -8.78
CA CYS A 112 17.22 -6.35 -8.89
C CYS A 112 17.42 -5.21 -9.91
N PRO A 113 16.50 -5.03 -10.86
CA PRO A 113 16.57 -3.92 -11.81
C PRO A 113 16.46 -2.59 -11.04
N THR A 114 17.36 -1.65 -11.35
CA THR A 114 17.40 -0.31 -10.73
C THR A 114 16.32 0.61 -11.28
N THR A 115 15.84 0.35 -12.48
CA THR A 115 14.78 1.11 -13.16
C THR A 115 13.60 0.21 -13.49
N ASP A 116 12.41 0.80 -13.55
CA ASP A 116 11.21 0.13 -13.99
C ASP A 116 10.63 0.87 -15.20
N PRO A 117 10.97 0.46 -16.44
CA PRO A 117 10.45 1.15 -17.61
C PRO A 117 8.92 1.11 -17.69
N GLU A 118 8.26 0.10 -17.12
CA GLU A 118 6.80 0.03 -17.06
C GLU A 118 6.23 1.02 -16.04
N GLU A 119 6.85 1.13 -14.85
CA GLU A 119 6.45 2.14 -13.85
C GLU A 119 6.67 3.55 -14.40
N ASP A 120 7.80 3.80 -15.04
CA ASP A 120 8.16 5.11 -15.60
C ASP A 120 7.20 5.50 -16.73
N ALA A 121 6.85 4.56 -17.61
CA ALA A 121 5.84 4.78 -18.64
C ALA A 121 4.45 5.09 -18.02
N MET A 122 4.04 4.35 -17.00
CA MET A 122 2.79 4.62 -16.28
C MET A 122 2.79 6.02 -15.64
N VAL A 123 3.90 6.43 -15.00
CA VAL A 123 4.04 7.75 -14.38
C VAL A 123 3.98 8.86 -15.42
N ALA A 124 4.69 8.69 -16.53
CA ALA A 124 4.65 9.63 -17.65
C ALA A 124 3.23 9.76 -18.23
N GLN A 125 2.52 8.64 -18.39
CA GLN A 125 1.15 8.63 -18.89
C GLN A 125 0.17 9.31 -17.91
N LEU A 126 0.30 9.07 -16.61
CA LEU A 126 -0.48 9.78 -15.59
C LEU A 126 -0.23 11.29 -15.65
N ALA A 127 1.03 11.70 -15.76
CA ALA A 127 1.39 13.11 -15.88
C ALA A 127 0.81 13.75 -17.15
N ALA A 128 0.83 13.04 -18.28
CA ALA A 128 0.22 13.50 -19.54
C ALA A 128 -1.29 13.72 -19.40
N TRP A 129 -1.98 12.93 -18.57
CA TRP A 129 -3.41 13.12 -18.26
C TRP A 129 -3.69 14.14 -17.15
N GLY A 130 -2.66 14.81 -16.63
CA GLY A 130 -2.79 15.77 -15.53
C GLY A 130 -3.01 15.12 -14.17
N TYR A 131 -2.68 13.84 -14.02
CA TYR A 131 -2.68 13.12 -12.75
C TYR A 131 -1.27 13.15 -12.13
N ARG A 132 -1.21 13.09 -10.80
CA ARG A 132 0.02 12.90 -10.03
C ARG A 132 -0.18 11.81 -8.99
N ARG A 133 0.89 11.13 -8.60
CA ARG A 133 0.85 10.10 -7.58
C ARG A 133 0.88 10.70 -6.18
N CYS A 134 0.10 10.14 -5.26
CA CYS A 134 0.19 10.46 -3.86
C CYS A 134 1.62 10.12 -3.34
N PRO A 135 2.30 11.03 -2.61
CA PRO A 135 3.64 10.76 -2.07
C PRO A 135 3.64 9.70 -0.96
N ARG A 136 2.46 9.36 -0.42
CA ARG A 136 2.30 8.31 0.60
C ARG A 136 1.97 6.97 -0.04
N CYS A 137 0.84 6.84 -0.74
CA CYS A 137 0.33 5.54 -1.21
C CYS A 137 0.46 5.31 -2.73
N ARG A 138 1.11 6.21 -3.47
CA ARG A 138 1.32 6.16 -4.93
C ARG A 138 0.05 6.14 -5.81
N MET A 139 -1.15 6.18 -5.23
CA MET A 139 -2.42 6.29 -5.97
C MET A 139 -2.45 7.54 -6.86
N GLY A 140 -2.95 7.40 -8.09
CA GLY A 140 -3.14 8.51 -9.02
C GLY A 140 -4.25 9.45 -8.55
N LEU A 141 -3.95 10.75 -8.49
CA LEU A 141 -4.85 11.81 -8.07
C LEU A 141 -4.87 12.89 -9.15
N ARG A 142 -6.04 13.45 -9.42
CA ARG A 142 -6.20 14.61 -10.29
C ARG A 142 -6.65 15.79 -9.45
N ARG A 143 -5.99 16.93 -9.62
CA ARG A 143 -6.48 18.20 -9.08
C ARG A 143 -7.55 18.73 -10.02
N MET A 144 -8.74 19.00 -9.48
CA MET A 144 -9.84 19.59 -10.26
C MET A 144 -9.62 21.11 -10.40
N TYR A 145 -9.79 21.86 -9.30
CA TYR A 145 -9.64 23.32 -9.27
C TYR A 145 -9.18 23.78 -7.88
N GLY A 146 -8.83 25.06 -7.74
CA GLY A 146 -8.59 25.69 -6.43
C GLY A 146 -7.18 25.48 -5.86
N CYS A 147 -7.11 25.42 -4.54
CA CYS A 147 -5.88 25.42 -3.74
C CYS A 147 -4.91 24.29 -4.13
N SER A 148 -3.62 24.48 -3.87
CA SER A 148 -2.59 23.47 -4.02
C SER A 148 -2.62 22.40 -2.91
N HIS A 149 -3.35 22.59 -1.82
CA HIS A 149 -3.54 21.56 -0.79
C HIS A 149 -4.41 20.40 -1.31
N MET A 150 -3.83 19.20 -1.34
CA MET A 150 -4.52 17.96 -1.67
C MET A 150 -4.69 17.06 -0.47
N MET A 151 -5.83 16.39 -0.41
CA MET A 151 -6.12 15.31 0.52
C MET A 151 -6.31 14.01 -0.26
N CYS A 152 -5.44 13.02 -0.05
CA CYS A 152 -5.63 11.69 -0.62
C CYS A 152 -6.63 10.89 0.23
N ARG A 153 -7.32 9.92 -0.39
CA ARG A 153 -8.18 8.96 0.31
C ARG A 153 -7.44 8.14 1.38
N CYS A 154 -6.11 8.01 1.29
CA CYS A 154 -5.30 7.40 2.35
C CYS A 154 -5.07 8.32 3.57
N GLY A 155 -5.66 9.52 3.59
CA GLY A 155 -5.50 10.51 4.65
C GLY A 155 -4.22 11.33 4.59
N ALA A 156 -3.42 11.22 3.52
CA ALA A 156 -2.26 12.08 3.32
C ALA A 156 -2.67 13.49 2.86
N HIS A 157 -2.09 14.51 3.48
CA HIS A 157 -2.24 15.92 3.13
C HIS A 157 -0.93 16.48 2.58
N PHE A 158 -0.94 16.98 1.34
CA PHE A 158 0.28 17.42 0.66
C PHE A 158 0.00 18.52 -0.37
N CYS A 159 1.05 19.24 -0.77
CA CYS A 159 0.95 20.25 -1.83
C CYS A 159 1.00 19.61 -3.23
N TRP A 160 0.10 19.98 -4.13
CA TRP A 160 0.04 19.48 -5.52
C TRP A 160 1.29 19.83 -6.33
N GLY A 161 1.85 21.01 -6.11
CA GLY A 161 3.00 21.50 -6.88
C GLY A 161 4.27 20.73 -6.56
N CYS A 162 4.65 20.70 -5.28
CA CYS A 162 5.91 20.11 -4.83
C CYS A 162 5.81 18.73 -4.18
N LEU A 163 4.60 18.18 -4.01
CA LEU A 163 4.30 16.89 -3.37
C LEU A 163 4.80 16.74 -1.92
N LYS A 164 5.26 17.83 -1.29
CA LYS A 164 5.67 17.83 0.12
C LYS A 164 4.45 17.82 1.05
N PRO A 165 4.56 17.25 2.26
CA PRO A 165 3.54 17.34 3.30
C PRO A 165 3.07 18.78 3.52
N ILE A 166 1.77 18.99 3.75
CA ILE A 166 1.21 20.35 3.84
C ILE A 166 1.73 21.14 5.07
N ASN A 167 2.16 20.43 6.11
CA ASN A 167 2.83 21.05 7.27
C ASN A 167 4.24 21.55 6.97
N VAL A 168 4.83 21.15 5.83
CA VAL A 168 6.14 21.61 5.35
C VAL A 168 6.01 22.68 4.25
N CYS A 169 4.92 22.65 3.48
CA CYS A 169 4.65 23.60 2.40
C CYS A 169 3.19 24.06 2.47
N SER A 170 2.97 25.36 2.70
CA SER A 170 1.64 25.98 2.75
C SER A 170 0.99 26.20 1.37
N GLY A 171 1.62 25.73 0.29
CA GLY A 171 1.06 25.77 -1.05
C GLY A 171 1.58 26.88 -1.97
N VAL A 172 2.61 27.62 -1.54
CA VAL A 172 3.26 28.72 -2.29
C VAL A 172 4.62 28.27 -2.85
N CYS A 173 4.62 27.15 -3.57
CA CYS A 173 5.84 26.50 -4.09
C CYS A 173 6.08 26.76 -5.57
#